data_AF-A0A1S3H0W5-F1
#
_entry.id   AF-A0A1S3H0W5-F1
#
_cell.length_a   1.000
_cell.length_b   1.000
_cell.length_c   1.000
_cell.angle_alpha   90.00
_cell.angle_beta   90.00
_cell.angle_gamma   90.00
#
_symmetry.space_group_name_H-M   'P 1'
#
loop_
_entity.id
_entity.type
_entity.pdbx_description
1 polymer ?
#
loop_
_entity_poly.entity_id
_entity_poly.type
_entity_poly.pdbx_seq_one_letter_code
_entity_poly.pdbx_strand_id
1 'polypeptide(L)'
;MLYQLTAKIAKVIRIMDNTETAGGCAFSISVDEDQPRAKIPKRLQERAQNKKKVHSKEEIDEKQRKADERRTAHSKEKIQRMKENQEQCLKINQKVQVLIQQDAKRRGAPGTEHIRPISSKEAVSLIRSVASDMGKITQGLNEDVHKATSSSL
;
A
#
# COMPACT_ATOMS: atom_id res chain seq x y z
N MET A 1 -25.33 -68.83 8.77
CA MET A 1 -24.92 -67.50 8.26
C MET A 1 -24.34 -66.66 9.41
N LEU A 2 -23.07 -66.85 9.77
CA LEU A 2 -22.37 -65.94 10.72
C LEU A 2 -20.84 -66.11 10.73
N TYR A 3 -20.30 -67.21 10.19
CA TYR A 3 -18.84 -67.42 10.10
C TYR A 3 -18.13 -66.76 8.89
N GLN A 4 -18.88 -66.22 7.93
CA GLN A 4 -18.32 -65.47 6.79
C GLN A 4 -18.14 -63.97 7.11
N LEU A 5 -18.65 -63.50 8.26
CA LEU A 5 -18.57 -62.07 8.63
C LEU A 5 -17.30 -61.75 9.45
N THR A 6 -16.69 -62.75 10.09
CA THR A 6 -15.52 -62.53 10.95
C THR A 6 -14.19 -62.66 10.20
N ALA A 7 -14.15 -63.31 9.03
CA ALA A 7 -12.91 -63.50 8.27
C ALA A 7 -12.48 -62.28 7.43
N LYS A 8 -13.37 -61.31 7.18
CA LYS A 8 -13.06 -60.09 6.40
C LYS A 8 -12.42 -58.95 7.20
N ILE A 9 -12.34 -59.09 8.53
CA ILE A 9 -11.82 -58.03 9.40
C ILE A 9 -10.35 -58.27 9.80
N ALA A 10 -9.79 -59.46 9.54
CA ALA A 10 -8.40 -59.77 9.83
C ALA A 10 -7.46 -59.37 8.67
N LYS A 11 -7.50 -58.11 8.22
CA LYS A 11 -6.41 -57.57 7.42
C LYS A 11 -5.29 -57.16 8.39
N VAL A 12 -4.23 -57.95 8.40
CA VAL A 12 -3.08 -57.84 9.31
C VAL A 12 -2.44 -56.47 9.19
N ILE A 13 -2.73 -55.58 10.15
CA ILE A 13 -2.03 -54.31 10.31
C ILE A 13 -0.69 -54.64 10.97
N ARG A 14 0.40 -54.52 10.20
CA ARG A 14 1.76 -54.62 10.74
C ARG A 14 2.23 -53.22 11.10
N ILE A 15 2.27 -52.92 12.39
CA ILE A 15 2.86 -51.68 12.92
C ILE A 15 4.37 -51.92 12.99
N MET A 16 5.16 -51.09 12.31
CA MET A 16 6.62 -51.13 12.42
C MET A 16 7.17 -49.82 13.00
N ASP A 17 8.06 -50.02 13.97
CA ASP A 17 8.91 -49.11 14.74
C ASP A 17 8.24 -47.91 15.43
N ASN A 18 8.18 -48.01 16.77
CA ASN A 18 7.84 -46.91 17.68
C ASN A 18 9.12 -46.14 18.04
N THR A 19 9.22 -44.89 17.61
CA THR A 19 10.19 -43.95 18.22
C THR A 19 9.47 -43.16 19.30
N GLU A 20 9.49 -43.70 20.52
CA GLU A 20 8.98 -42.99 21.68
C GLU A 20 9.90 -41.80 21.98
N THR A 21 9.38 -40.58 21.78
CA THR A 21 9.95 -39.37 22.38
C THR A 21 8.94 -38.82 23.37
N ALA A 22 9.43 -38.19 24.45
CA ALA A 22 8.70 -37.88 25.68
C ALA A 22 7.45 -36.97 25.56
N GLY A 23 6.97 -36.70 24.35
CA GLY A 23 5.74 -35.94 24.07
C GLY A 23 4.86 -36.50 22.94
N GLY A 24 5.14 -37.70 22.42
CA GLY A 24 4.28 -38.31 21.39
C GLY A 24 4.84 -39.60 20.80
N CYS A 25 3.94 -40.46 20.31
CA CYS A 25 4.29 -41.68 19.59
C CYS A 25 3.93 -41.50 18.11
N ALA A 26 4.91 -41.69 17.22
CA ALA A 26 4.69 -41.76 15.79
C ALA A 26 4.85 -43.22 15.36
N PHE A 27 3.88 -43.74 14.60
CA PHE A 27 3.92 -45.08 14.05
C PHE A 27 3.69 -45.03 12.54
N SER A 28 4.39 -45.89 11.82
CA SER A 28 4.22 -46.03 10.37
C SER A 28 3.27 -47.21 10.09
N ILE A 29 2.14 -46.92 9.42
CA ILE A 29 1.24 -47.96 8.94
C ILE A 29 1.63 -48.29 7.51
N SER A 30 2.22 -49.46 7.33
CA SER A 30 2.48 -50.00 5.99
C SER A 30 1.16 -50.51 5.41
N VAL A 31 0.62 -49.82 4.41
CA VAL A 31 -0.46 -50.32 3.57
C VAL A 31 0.19 -51.05 2.40
N ASP A 32 -0.30 -52.26 2.06
CA ASP A 32 0.19 -53.09 0.95
C ASP A 32 0.63 -52.22 -0.25
N GLU A 33 1.88 -52.39 -0.70
CA GLU A 33 2.57 -51.52 -1.67
C GLU A 33 1.93 -51.49 -3.08
N ASP A 34 0.84 -52.21 -3.32
CA ASP A 34 0.20 -52.32 -4.63
C ASP A 34 -0.59 -51.07 -5.06
N GLN A 35 -0.63 -50.00 -4.25
CA GLN A 35 -1.17 -48.72 -4.71
C GLN A 35 -0.08 -47.84 -5.31
N PRO A 36 -0.17 -47.48 -6.62
CA PRO A 36 0.77 -46.55 -7.23
C PRO A 36 0.67 -45.21 -6.51
N ARG A 37 1.76 -44.81 -5.84
CA ARG A 37 1.87 -43.49 -5.21
C ARG A 37 1.44 -42.44 -6.23
N ALA A 38 0.42 -41.65 -5.89
CA ALA A 38 -0.04 -40.58 -6.76
C ALA A 38 1.15 -39.68 -7.11
N LYS A 39 1.52 -39.64 -8.40
CA LYS A 39 2.64 -38.81 -8.86
C LYS A 39 2.33 -37.38 -8.45
N ILE A 40 3.28 -36.73 -7.78
CA ILE A 40 3.19 -35.31 -7.44
C ILE A 40 2.72 -34.55 -8.69
N PRO A 41 1.69 -33.70 -8.60
CA PRO A 41 1.18 -32.96 -9.75
C PRO A 41 2.33 -32.29 -10.51
N LYS A 42 2.38 -32.44 -11.84
CA LYS A 42 3.49 -31.92 -12.68
C LYS A 42 3.80 -30.44 -12.38
N ARG A 43 2.77 -29.63 -12.15
CA ARG A 43 2.86 -28.22 -11.72
C ARG A 43 3.70 -28.00 -10.45
N LEU A 44 3.62 -28.93 -9.49
CA LEU A 44 4.38 -28.88 -8.24
C LEU A 44 5.79 -29.47 -8.39
N GLN A 45 5.97 -30.43 -9.31
CA GLN A 45 7.30 -30.95 -9.66
C GLN A 45 8.17 -29.87 -10.33
N GLU A 46 7.61 -29.10 -11.27
CA GLU A 46 8.30 -27.97 -11.91
C GLU A 46 8.73 -26.90 -10.88
N ARG A 47 7.89 -26.65 -9.87
CA ARG A 47 8.21 -25.71 -8.79
C ARG A 47 9.29 -26.23 -7.83
N ALA A 48 9.34 -27.54 -7.60
CA ALA A 48 10.38 -28.18 -6.80
C ALA A 48 11.73 -28.31 -7.55
N GLN A 49 11.69 -28.45 -8.88
CA GLN A 49 12.88 -28.44 -9.75
C GLN A 49 13.43 -27.03 -10.00
N ASN A 50 12.57 -26.01 -9.97
CA ASN A 50 12.96 -24.60 -9.88
C ASN A 50 13.49 -24.28 -8.47
N LYS A 51 14.58 -24.95 -8.08
CA LYS A 51 15.37 -24.57 -6.91
C LYS A 51 15.75 -23.09 -7.06
N LYS A 52 15.46 -22.32 -6.01
CA LYS A 52 15.73 -20.88 -5.87
C LYS A 52 17.06 -20.53 -6.55
N LYS A 53 17.03 -19.66 -7.57
CA LYS A 53 18.26 -19.04 -8.09
C LYS A 53 19.03 -18.47 -6.90
N VAL A 54 20.22 -19.00 -6.65
CA VAL A 54 21.11 -18.45 -5.62
C VAL A 54 21.64 -17.15 -6.18
N HIS A 55 21.12 -16.02 -5.66
CA HIS A 55 21.57 -14.70 -6.07
C HIS A 55 22.98 -14.46 -5.57
N SER A 56 23.85 -13.90 -6.43
CA SER A 56 25.14 -13.37 -5.98
C SER A 56 24.91 -12.22 -5.00
N LYS A 57 25.85 -12.00 -4.09
CA LYS A 57 25.82 -10.85 -3.16
C LYS A 57 25.66 -9.53 -3.92
N GLU A 58 26.36 -9.39 -5.04
CA GLU A 58 26.29 -8.21 -5.91
C GLU A 58 24.88 -7.98 -6.49
N GLU A 59 24.16 -9.05 -6.83
CA GLU A 59 22.78 -8.94 -7.33
C GLU A 59 21.80 -8.50 -6.24
N ILE A 60 22.04 -8.92 -4.99
CA ILE A 60 21.24 -8.51 -3.83
C ILE A 60 21.50 -7.04 -3.53
N ASP A 61 22.78 -6.64 -3.48
CA ASP A 61 23.21 -5.27 -3.21
C ASP A 61 22.65 -4.31 -4.28
N GLU A 62 22.69 -4.69 -5.55
CA GLU A 62 22.12 -3.89 -6.64
C GLU A 62 20.60 -3.74 -6.53
N LYS A 63 19.89 -4.81 -6.15
CA LYS A 63 18.44 -4.76 -5.93
C LYS A 63 18.08 -3.86 -4.74
N GLN A 64 18.86 -3.90 -3.67
CA GLN A 64 18.70 -3.04 -2.51
C GLN A 64 18.95 -1.58 -2.87
N ARG A 65 20.05 -1.29 -3.58
CA ARG A 65 20.36 0.07 -4.06
C ARG A 65 19.22 0.65 -4.89
N LYS A 66 18.70 -0.10 -5.87
CA LYS A 66 17.56 0.34 -6.69
C LYS A 66 16.30 0.56 -5.86
N ALA A 67 16.08 -0.21 -4.79
CA ALA A 67 14.95 0.00 -3.90
C ALA A 67 15.08 1.30 -3.10
N ASP A 68 16.28 1.61 -2.61
CA ASP A 68 16.55 2.85 -1.88
C ASP A 68 16.51 4.08 -2.77
N GLU A 69 16.97 3.97 -4.03
CA GLU A 69 16.78 5.00 -5.05
C GLU A 69 15.30 5.32 -5.27
N ARG A 70 14.44 4.28 -5.38
CA ARG A 70 12.98 4.47 -5.51
C ARG A 70 12.38 5.15 -4.28
N ARG A 71 12.79 4.75 -3.06
CA ARG A 71 12.33 5.39 -1.82
C ARG A 71 12.73 6.86 -1.77
N THR A 72 13.97 7.15 -2.15
CA THR A 72 14.52 8.51 -2.14
C THR A 72 13.82 9.39 -3.18
N ALA A 73 13.60 8.87 -4.39
CA ALA A 73 12.87 9.58 -5.44
C ALA A 73 11.44 9.91 -4.98
N HIS A 74 10.72 8.94 -4.42
CA HIS A 74 9.37 9.15 -3.89
C HIS A 74 9.34 10.19 -2.76
N SER A 75 10.33 10.15 -1.84
CA SER A 75 10.44 11.15 -0.77
C SER A 75 10.67 12.56 -1.32
N LYS A 76 11.58 12.71 -2.30
CA LYS A 76 11.83 13.99 -2.97
C LYS A 76 10.59 14.52 -3.68
N GLU A 77 9.88 13.68 -4.42
CA GLU A 77 8.64 14.06 -5.11
C GLU A 77 7.56 14.51 -4.11
N LYS A 78 7.41 13.81 -2.98
CA LYS A 78 6.49 14.21 -1.91
C LYS A 78 6.83 15.58 -1.35
N ILE A 79 8.09 15.83 -1.03
CA ILE A 79 8.55 17.12 -0.50
C ILE A 79 8.34 18.24 -1.54
N GLN A 80 8.61 17.97 -2.81
CA GLN A 80 8.42 18.92 -3.89
C GLN A 80 6.94 19.33 -4.01
N ARG A 81 6.02 18.36 -4.03
CA ARG A 81 4.58 18.64 -4.04
C ARG A 81 4.11 19.43 -2.82
N MET A 82 4.65 19.13 -1.63
CA MET A 82 4.33 19.91 -0.43
C MET A 82 4.78 21.37 -0.55
N LYS A 83 5.98 21.63 -1.09
CA LYS A 83 6.45 23.01 -1.31
C LYS A 83 5.57 23.75 -2.32
N GLU A 84 5.23 23.11 -3.43
CA GLU A 84 4.36 23.70 -4.45
C GLU A 84 2.98 24.06 -3.87
N ASN A 85 2.39 23.15 -3.07
CA ASN A 85 1.12 23.40 -2.38
C ASN A 85 1.24 24.57 -1.38
N GLN A 86 2.34 24.65 -0.64
CA GLN A 86 2.59 25.75 0.29
C GLN A 86 2.68 27.09 -0.46
N GLU A 87 3.41 27.14 -1.57
CA GLU A 87 3.50 28.35 -2.40
C GLU A 87 2.14 28.77 -2.99
N GLN A 88 1.32 27.81 -3.42
CA GLN A 88 -0.04 28.10 -3.88
C GLN A 88 -0.92 28.65 -2.76
N CYS A 89 -0.86 28.08 -1.55
CA CYS A 89 -1.54 28.61 -0.37
C CYS A 89 -1.12 30.04 -0.05
N LEU A 90 0.18 30.36 -0.15
CA LEU A 90 0.67 31.73 0.06
C LEU A 90 0.10 32.71 -0.97
N LYS A 91 0.04 32.32 -2.25
CA LYS A 91 -0.57 33.14 -3.31
C LYS A 91 -2.07 33.37 -3.07
N ILE A 92 -2.80 32.34 -2.65
CA ILE A 92 -4.22 32.48 -2.30
C ILE A 92 -4.37 33.42 -1.10
N ASN A 93 -3.56 33.24 -0.06
CA ASN A 93 -3.59 34.09 1.13
C ASN A 93 -3.38 35.56 0.75
N GLN A 94 -2.41 35.87 -0.10
CA GLN A 94 -2.21 37.23 -0.61
C GLN A 94 -3.47 37.81 -1.30
N LYS A 95 -4.11 37.03 -2.18
CA LYS A 95 -5.36 37.45 -2.86
C LYS A 95 -6.52 37.66 -1.87
N VAL A 96 -6.64 36.78 -0.88
CA VAL A 96 -7.66 36.89 0.18
C VAL A 96 -7.40 38.09 1.07
N GLN A 97 -6.15 38.39 1.42
CA GLN A 97 -5.77 39.59 2.17
C GLN A 97 -6.20 40.87 1.46
N VAL A 98 -6.04 40.94 0.14
CA VAL A 98 -6.56 42.07 -0.66
C VAL A 98 -8.09 42.18 -0.50
N LEU A 99 -8.82 41.07 -0.59
CA LEU A 99 -10.29 41.10 -0.40
C LEU A 99 -10.69 41.55 1.01
N ILE A 100 -9.99 41.09 2.04
CA ILE A 100 -10.21 41.49 3.44
C ILE A 100 -9.95 42.99 3.61
N GLN A 101 -8.85 43.50 3.05
CA GLN A 101 -8.53 44.92 3.06
C GLN A 101 -9.61 45.78 2.40
N GLN A 102 -10.17 45.31 1.28
CA GLN A 102 -11.26 45.99 0.59
C GLN A 102 -12.56 45.96 1.40
N ASP A 103 -12.87 44.85 2.05
CA ASP A 103 -14.04 44.75 2.93
C ASP A 103 -13.89 45.68 4.15
N ALA A 104 -12.73 45.71 4.78
CA ALA A 104 -12.42 46.61 5.88
C ALA A 104 -12.57 48.09 5.47
N LYS A 105 -12.08 48.46 4.27
CA LYS A 105 -12.26 49.81 3.72
C LYS A 105 -13.73 50.14 3.48
N ARG A 106 -14.52 49.21 2.91
CA ARG A 106 -15.96 49.41 2.67
C ARG A 106 -16.75 49.61 3.97
N ARG A 107 -16.32 48.95 5.05
CA ARG A 107 -16.90 49.10 6.39
C ARG A 107 -16.44 50.36 7.14
N GLY A 108 -15.53 51.15 6.57
CA GLY A 108 -15.00 52.35 7.20
C GLY A 108 -14.07 52.07 8.40
N ALA A 109 -13.39 50.92 8.41
CA ALA A 109 -12.48 50.57 9.50
C ALA A 109 -11.29 51.55 9.58
N PRO A 110 -10.82 51.91 10.79
CA PRO A 110 -9.68 52.82 10.96
C PRO A 110 -8.40 52.23 10.37
N GLY A 111 -7.52 53.10 9.85
CA GLY A 111 -6.25 52.68 9.24
C GLY A 111 -6.36 52.19 7.79
N THR A 112 -7.53 52.23 7.16
CA THR A 112 -7.75 51.78 5.77
C THR A 112 -7.65 52.89 4.70
N GLU A 113 -7.25 54.10 5.12
CA GLU A 113 -7.19 55.29 4.27
C GLU A 113 -6.29 55.11 3.05
N HIS A 114 -5.14 54.45 3.26
CA HIS A 114 -4.12 54.18 2.25
C HIS A 114 -4.50 53.09 1.22
N ILE A 115 -5.55 52.31 1.49
CA ILE A 115 -5.94 51.17 0.65
C ILE A 115 -6.71 51.68 -0.56
N ARG A 116 -6.19 51.55 -1.79
CA ARG A 116 -6.94 51.99 -2.98
C ARG A 116 -8.17 51.09 -3.20
N PRO A 117 -9.40 51.64 -3.38
CA PRO A 117 -10.57 50.83 -3.68
C PRO A 117 -10.44 50.17 -5.05
N ILE A 118 -10.77 48.88 -5.13
CA ILE A 118 -10.83 48.14 -6.40
C ILE A 118 -12.22 48.20 -7.03
N SER A 119 -12.29 48.06 -8.35
CA SER A 119 -13.56 47.96 -9.07
C SER A 119 -14.31 46.67 -8.72
N SER A 120 -15.65 46.70 -8.76
CA SER A 120 -16.49 45.51 -8.58
C SER A 120 -16.13 44.39 -9.56
N LYS A 121 -15.76 44.72 -10.81
CA LYS A 121 -15.31 43.73 -11.81
C LYS A 121 -14.01 43.05 -11.40
N GLU A 122 -13.07 43.82 -10.87
CA GLU A 122 -11.78 43.32 -10.37
C GLU A 122 -11.97 42.44 -9.13
N ALA A 123 -12.83 42.85 -8.19
CA ALA A 123 -13.18 42.07 -7.01
C ALA A 123 -13.78 40.72 -7.37
N VAL A 124 -14.75 40.69 -8.30
CA VAL A 124 -15.38 39.43 -8.77
C VAL A 124 -14.35 38.54 -9.46
N SER A 125 -13.46 39.12 -10.29
CA SER A 125 -12.37 38.37 -10.92
C SER A 125 -11.43 37.75 -9.90
N LEU A 126 -11.07 38.50 -8.85
CA LEU A 126 -10.20 38.04 -7.77
C LEU A 126 -10.85 36.91 -6.97
N ILE A 127 -12.14 37.04 -6.63
CA ILE A 127 -12.91 36.01 -5.93
C ILE A 127 -12.96 34.71 -6.76
N ARG A 128 -13.26 34.80 -8.06
CA ARG A 128 -13.25 33.61 -8.94
C ARG A 128 -11.87 32.96 -9.02
N SER A 129 -10.82 33.78 -9.10
CA SER A 129 -9.45 33.25 -9.10
C SER A 129 -9.13 32.53 -7.79
N VAL A 130 -9.50 33.09 -6.64
CA VAL A 130 -9.32 32.44 -5.34
C VAL A 130 -10.08 31.12 -5.28
N ALA A 131 -11.34 31.09 -5.70
CA ALA A 131 -12.15 29.87 -5.70
C ALA A 131 -11.55 28.79 -6.60
N SER A 132 -11.07 29.16 -7.79
CA SER A 132 -10.40 28.22 -8.70
C SER A 132 -9.09 27.69 -8.11
N ASP A 133 -8.27 28.56 -7.52
CA ASP A 133 -6.99 28.16 -6.93
C ASP A 133 -7.20 27.26 -5.70
N MET A 134 -8.21 27.56 -4.86
CA MET A 134 -8.60 26.68 -3.75
C MET A 134 -9.05 25.31 -4.24
N GLY A 135 -9.88 25.26 -5.28
CA GLY A 135 -10.34 23.99 -5.86
C GLY A 135 -9.19 23.10 -6.33
N LYS A 136 -8.14 23.68 -6.95
CA LYS A 136 -6.94 22.96 -7.37
C LYS A 136 -6.17 22.38 -6.17
N ILE A 137 -5.99 23.17 -5.12
CA ILE A 137 -5.31 22.71 -3.89
C ILE A 137 -6.09 21.56 -3.24
N THR A 138 -7.42 21.68 -3.14
CA THR A 138 -8.28 20.63 -2.56
C THR A 138 -8.21 19.33 -3.36
N GLN A 139 -8.18 19.40 -4.70
CA GLN A 139 -8.01 18.22 -5.54
C GLN A 139 -6.66 17.53 -5.29
N GLY A 140 -5.56 18.29 -5.27
CA GLY A 140 -4.23 17.73 -4.98
C GLY A 140 -4.12 17.11 -3.58
N LEU A 141 -4.73 17.73 -2.57
CA LEU A 141 -4.80 17.18 -1.21
C LEU A 141 -5.57 15.85 -1.16
N ASN A 142 -6.71 15.75 -1.87
CA ASN A 142 -7.47 14.52 -1.93
C ASN A 142 -6.67 13.38 -2.61
N GLU A 143 -5.92 13.68 -3.67
CA GLU A 143 -5.04 12.70 -4.30
C GLU A 143 -3.96 12.20 -3.34
N ASP A 144 -3.36 13.07 -2.54
CA ASP A 144 -2.37 12.69 -1.54
C ASP A 144 -2.97 11.85 -0.40
N VAL A 145 -4.19 12.15 0.03
CA VAL A 145 -4.94 11.34 1.01
C VAL A 145 -5.28 9.95 0.44
N HIS A 146 -5.71 9.88 -0.81
CA HIS A 146 -5.97 8.60 -1.49
C HIS A 146 -4.69 7.76 -1.63
N LYS A 147 -3.57 8.38 -2.01
CA LYS A 147 -2.28 7.67 -2.08
C LYS A 147 -1.85 7.16 -0.70
N ALA A 148 -1.97 7.97 0.35
CA ALA A 148 -1.61 7.58 1.71
C ALA A 148 -2.45 6.40 2.24
N THR A 149 -3.75 6.40 1.98
CA THR A 149 -4.65 5.31 2.38
C THR A 149 -4.41 4.02 1.58
N SER A 150 -4.15 4.12 0.28
CA SER A 150 -3.84 2.97 -0.57
C SER A 150 -2.49 2.30 -0.28
N SER A 151 -1.53 3.04 0.29
CA SER A 151 -0.19 2.53 0.60
C SER A 151 -0.09 1.90 2.00
N SER A 152 -1.18 1.90 2.76
CA SER A 152 -1.27 1.41 4.14
C SER A 152 -2.07 0.09 4.27
N LEU A 153 -2.52 -0.48 3.15
CA LEU A 153 -3.11 -1.81 2.99
C LEU A 153 -2.13 -2.73 2.25
#